data_AF-A0A443N227-F1
#
_entry.id   AF-A0A443N227-F1
#
_cell.length_a   1.000
_cell.length_b   1.000
_cell.length_c   1.000
_cell.angle_alpha   90.00
_cell.angle_beta   90.00
_cell.angle_gamma   90.00
#
_symmetry.space_group_name_H-M   'P 1'
#
loop_
_entity.id
_entity.type
_entity.pdbx_description
1 polymer ?
#
loop_
_entity_poly.entity_id
_entity_poly.type
_entity_poly.pdbx_seq_one_letter_code
_entity_poly.pdbx_strand_id
1 'polypeptide(L)'
;MGKVHGSLARAGKVRGQTPKVAKQDKKKKPRGRAHKRMQYNRRFVTAVVGFGKKRGPNSSENSDVLGQLDNTVGAVVFVLLIFQVLFSLGI
;
A
#
# COMPACT_ATOMS: atom_id res chain seq x y z
N MET A 1 13.66 39.59 -5.87
CA MET A 1 13.54 38.76 -7.09
C MET A 1 12.76 37.49 -6.73
N GLY A 2 11.51 37.40 -7.19
CA GLY A 2 10.57 36.36 -6.75
C GLY A 2 10.75 35.02 -7.48
N LYS A 3 10.23 33.94 -6.88
CA LYS A 3 10.22 32.60 -7.46
C LYS A 3 9.20 32.54 -8.61
N VAL A 4 9.58 33.02 -9.78
CA VAL A 4 8.70 33.10 -10.96
C VAL A 4 8.57 31.72 -11.62
N HIS A 5 7.33 31.23 -11.77
CA HIS A 5 7.03 30.04 -12.58
C HIS A 5 7.18 30.33 -14.08
N GLY A 6 7.24 29.28 -14.92
CA GLY A 6 7.78 29.39 -16.29
C GLY A 6 7.03 30.36 -17.18
N SER A 7 7.71 30.85 -18.23
CA SER A 7 7.13 31.69 -19.27
C SER A 7 6.05 30.93 -20.05
N LEU A 8 4.99 31.65 -20.44
CA LEU A 8 3.85 31.14 -21.23
C LEU A 8 4.29 30.46 -22.54
N ALA A 9 5.42 30.92 -23.11
CA ALA A 9 5.95 30.46 -24.39
C ALA A 9 6.63 29.07 -24.35
N ARG A 10 6.83 28.46 -23.17
CA ARG A 10 7.51 27.15 -23.07
C ARG A 10 6.51 26.00 -22.99
N ALA A 11 6.08 25.52 -24.16
CA ALA A 11 5.24 24.36 -24.29
C ALA A 11 5.88 23.12 -23.62
N GLY A 12 5.06 22.33 -22.91
CA GLY A 12 5.51 21.06 -22.33
C GLY A 12 6.39 21.17 -21.08
N LYS A 13 6.66 22.37 -20.54
CA LYS A 13 7.54 22.58 -19.36
C LYS A 13 7.24 21.62 -18.21
N VAL A 14 5.97 21.51 -17.80
CA VAL A 14 5.59 20.70 -16.63
C VAL A 14 5.80 19.21 -16.91
N ARG A 15 5.42 18.72 -18.09
CA ARG A 15 5.59 17.32 -18.48
C ARG A 15 7.06 16.92 -18.63
N GLY A 16 7.94 17.86 -19.02
CA GLY A 16 9.38 17.65 -19.08
C GLY A 16 10.06 17.71 -17.71
N GLN A 17 9.51 18.48 -16.77
CA GLN A 17 10.02 18.57 -15.39
C GLN A 17 9.63 17.38 -14.52
N THR A 18 8.46 16.77 -14.75
CA THR A 18 8.05 15.60 -13.97
C THR A 18 8.99 14.42 -14.25
N PRO A 19 9.63 13.82 -13.22
CA PRO A 19 10.50 12.66 -13.43
C PRO A 19 9.69 11.53 -14.08
N LYS A 20 10.27 10.91 -15.12
CA LYS A 20 9.59 9.85 -15.85
C LYS A 20 9.66 8.55 -15.04
N VAL A 21 8.61 8.29 -14.26
CA VAL A 21 8.48 7.03 -13.53
C VAL A 21 7.99 5.93 -14.49
N ALA A 22 8.75 4.84 -14.59
CA ALA A 22 8.34 3.66 -15.34
C ALA A 22 7.14 2.98 -14.66
N LYS A 23 6.31 2.30 -15.46
CA LYS A 23 5.20 1.52 -14.90
C LYS A 23 5.79 0.33 -14.16
N GLN A 24 5.37 0.13 -12.91
CA GLN A 24 5.67 -1.10 -12.18
C GLN A 24 5.09 -2.31 -12.92
N ASP A 25 5.88 -3.39 -13.00
CA ASP A 25 5.40 -4.66 -13.50
C ASP A 25 4.35 -5.24 -12.55
N LYS A 26 3.17 -5.55 -13.11
CA LYS A 26 2.03 -6.08 -12.35
C LYS A 26 1.54 -7.35 -13.01
N LYS A 27 1.21 -8.35 -12.19
CA LYS A 27 0.56 -9.58 -12.67
C LYS A 27 -0.73 -9.22 -13.40
N LYS A 28 -1.02 -9.94 -14.48
CA LYS A 28 -2.23 -9.72 -15.29
C LYS A 28 -3.46 -9.93 -14.40
N LYS A 29 -4.35 -8.94 -14.36
CA LYS A 29 -5.66 -9.10 -13.73
C LYS A 29 -6.50 -10.03 -14.61
N PRO A 30 -7.28 -10.96 -14.04
CA PRO A 30 -8.22 -11.75 -14.82
C PRO A 30 -9.24 -10.82 -15.48
N ARG A 31 -9.75 -11.21 -16.65
CA ARG A 31 -10.67 -10.41 -17.47
C ARG A 31 -12.10 -10.98 -17.41
N GLY A 32 -13.08 -10.17 -17.83
CA GLY A 32 -14.47 -10.59 -17.97
C GLY A 32 -15.14 -11.02 -16.66
N ARG A 33 -15.81 -12.18 -16.69
CA ARG A 33 -16.61 -12.69 -15.57
C ARG A 33 -15.78 -12.93 -14.30
N ALA A 34 -14.55 -13.43 -14.44
CA ALA A 34 -13.66 -13.65 -13.30
C ALA A 34 -13.34 -12.33 -12.57
N HIS A 35 -13.15 -11.23 -13.32
CA HIS A 35 -12.94 -9.91 -12.70
C HIS A 35 -14.17 -9.43 -11.94
N LYS A 36 -15.35 -9.59 -12.53
CA LYS A 36 -16.63 -9.22 -11.92
C LYS A 36 -16.91 -10.01 -10.64
N ARG A 37 -16.59 -11.30 -10.60
CA ARG A 37 -16.70 -12.13 -9.39
C ARG A 37 -15.81 -11.59 -8.25
N MET A 38 -14.54 -11.29 -8.55
CA MET A 38 -13.66 -10.70 -7.53
C MET A 38 -14.14 -9.33 -7.05
N GLN A 39 -14.68 -8.50 -7.94
CA GLN A 39 -15.22 -7.18 -7.58
C GLN A 39 -16.47 -7.29 -6.69
N TYR A 40 -17.37 -8.24 -6.99
CA TYR A 40 -18.56 -8.52 -6.19
C TYR A 40 -18.19 -8.99 -4.78
N ASN A 41 -17.30 -10.00 -4.69
CA ASN A 41 -16.86 -10.54 -3.40
C ASN A 41 -16.25 -9.43 -2.52
N ARG A 42 -15.38 -8.58 -3.09
CA ARG A 42 -14.75 -7.46 -2.36
C ARG A 42 -15.72 -6.39 -1.89
N ARG A 43 -16.79 -6.11 -2.63
CA ARG A 43 -17.73 -5.01 -2.32
C ARG A 43 -18.87 -5.44 -1.40
N PHE A 44 -19.31 -6.69 -1.52
CA PHE A 44 -20.58 -7.11 -0.92
C PHE A 44 -20.46 -8.30 0.02
N VAL A 45 -19.52 -9.23 -0.22
CA VAL A 45 -19.43 -10.49 0.54
C VAL A 45 -18.40 -10.41 1.67
N THR A 46 -17.18 -9.97 1.35
CA THR A 46 -16.05 -9.92 2.30
C THR A 46 -15.98 -8.60 3.08
N ALA A 47 -16.71 -7.57 2.64
CA ALA A 47 -16.78 -6.30 3.36
C ALA A 47 -17.67 -6.45 4.59
N VAL A 48 -17.09 -6.89 5.71
CA VAL A 48 -17.76 -6.91 7.01
C VAL A 48 -18.08 -5.48 7.40
N VAL A 49 -19.37 -5.18 7.57
CA VAL A 49 -19.84 -3.92 8.13
C VAL A 49 -19.58 -4.01 9.63
N GLY A 50 -18.37 -3.68 10.06
CA GLY A 50 -18.13 -3.39 11.48
C GLY A 50 -19.03 -2.24 11.94
N PHE A 51 -19.07 -1.95 13.24
CA PHE A 51 -19.79 -0.78 13.76
C PHE A 51 -19.29 0.50 13.06
N GLY A 52 -20.12 1.08 12.17
CA GLY A 52 -19.79 2.27 11.41
C GLY A 52 -20.23 2.25 9.94
N LYS A 53 -19.94 3.33 9.21
CA LYS A 53 -20.26 3.47 7.78
C LYS A 53 -19.32 2.62 6.93
N LYS A 54 -19.84 1.96 5.89
CA LYS A 54 -19.03 1.21 4.91
C LYS A 54 -17.93 2.12 4.33
N ARG A 55 -16.67 1.65 4.39
CA ARG A 55 -15.54 2.38 3.80
C ARG A 55 -15.65 2.45 2.28
N GLY A 56 -15.15 3.56 1.73
CA GLY A 56 -15.16 3.82 0.30
C GLY A 56 -14.21 2.87 -0.47
N PRO A 57 -14.50 2.51 -1.74
CA PRO A 57 -13.72 1.54 -2.51
C PRO A 57 -12.25 1.91 -2.80
N ASN A 58 -11.80 3.12 -2.44
CA ASN A 58 -10.45 3.62 -2.70
C ASN A 58 -9.90 4.40 -1.49
N SER A 59 -10.32 4.05 -0.27
CA SER A 59 -9.73 4.63 0.94
C SER A 59 -8.26 4.21 1.04
N SER A 60 -7.35 5.18 1.04
CA SER A 60 -5.89 4.98 1.03
C SER A 60 -5.34 4.61 2.40
N GLU A 61 -5.84 3.54 3.01
CA GLU A 61 -5.20 2.91 4.16
C GLU A 61 -4.39 1.73 3.64
N ASN A 62 -3.10 1.66 4.00
CA ASN A 62 -2.24 0.53 3.71
C ASN A 62 -2.86 -0.73 4.33
N SER A 63 -3.45 -1.57 3.48
CA SER A 63 -4.09 -2.83 3.85
C SER A 63 -3.18 -4.02 3.54
N ASP A 64 -1.88 -3.82 3.64
CA ASP A 64 -0.87 -4.86 3.46
C ASP A 64 -0.93 -5.81 4.65
N VAL A 65 -1.90 -6.72 4.62
CA VAL A 65 -2.08 -7.81 5.60
C VAL A 65 -0.80 -8.65 5.72
N LEU A 66 -0.09 -8.82 4.60
CA LEU A 66 1.21 -9.49 4.55
C LEU A 66 2.28 -8.68 5.30
N GLY A 67 2.30 -7.35 5.14
CA GLY A 67 3.19 -6.48 5.90
C GLY A 67 2.88 -6.50 7.41
N GLN A 68 1.61 -6.65 7.80
CA GLN A 68 1.23 -6.82 9.20
C GLN A 68 1.73 -8.15 9.78
N LEU A 69 1.63 -9.25 9.02
CA LEU A 69 2.19 -10.55 9.40
C LEU A 69 3.72 -10.52 9.47
N ASP A 70 4.39 -9.89 8.51
CA ASP A 70 5.85 -9.78 8.49
C ASP A 70 6.38 -8.94 9.66
N ASN A 71 5.71 -7.83 10.00
CA ASN A 71 6.07 -7.01 11.17
C ASN A 71 5.77 -7.73 12.50
N THR A 72 4.68 -8.51 12.57
CA THR A 72 4.30 -9.25 13.79
C THR A 72 5.20 -10.45 14.03
N VAL A 73 5.48 -11.25 12.98
CA VAL A 73 6.42 -12.38 13.06
C VAL A 73 7.83 -11.87 13.33
N GLY A 74 8.26 -10.79 12.67
CA GLY A 74 9.53 -10.13 12.95
C GLY A 74 9.66 -9.66 14.40
N ALA A 75 8.62 -9.02 14.94
CA ALA A 75 8.58 -8.58 16.33
C ALA A 75 8.60 -9.75 17.33
N VAL A 76 7.85 -10.83 17.07
CA VAL A 76 7.85 -12.03 17.93
C VAL A 76 9.21 -12.73 17.91
N VAL A 77 9.84 -12.89 16.74
CA VAL A 77 11.19 -13.46 16.63
C VAL A 77 12.21 -12.56 17.31
N PHE A 78 12.10 -11.24 17.18
CA PHE A 78 13.01 -10.28 17.83
C PHE A 78 12.85 -10.28 19.36
N VAL A 79 11.63 -10.34 19.88
CA VAL A 79 11.36 -10.44 21.32
C VAL A 79 11.84 -11.78 21.87
N LEU A 80 11.57 -12.89 21.17
CA LEU A 80 12.08 -14.21 21.55
C LEU A 80 13.62 -14.27 21.53
N LEU A 81 14.26 -13.64 20.54
CA LEU A 81 15.71 -13.51 20.48
C LEU A 81 16.26 -12.71 21.66
N ILE A 82 15.61 -11.59 22.02
CA ILE A 82 15.99 -10.79 23.19
C ILE A 82 15.84 -11.61 24.48
N PHE A 83 14.73 -12.32 24.67
CA PHE A 83 14.55 -13.20 25.84
C PHE A 83 15.61 -14.30 25.89
N GLN A 84 15.97 -14.89 24.76
CA GLN A 84 17.00 -15.94 24.68
C GLN A 84 18.41 -15.39 24.96
N VAL A 85 18.70 -14.15 24.54
CA VAL A 85 19.97 -13.45 24.81
C VAL A 85 20.06 -13.02 26.28
N LEU A 86 18.98 -12.49 26.86
CA LEU A 86 18.93 -12.09 28.28
C LEU A 86 19.07 -13.30 29.21
N PHE A 87 18.38 -14.41 28.92
CA PHE A 87 18.53 -15.68 29.65
C PHE A 87 19.96 -16.22 29.61
N SER A 88 20.66 -16.05 28.48
CA SER A 88 22.06 -16.47 28.34
C SER A 88 23.06 -15.54 29.04
N LEU A 89 22.68 -14.27 29.27
CA LEU A 89 23.46 -13.27 29.98
C LEU A 89 23.17 -13.22 31.49
N GLY A 90 22.17 -13.99 31.97
CA GLY A 90 21.86 -14.14 33.39
C GLY A 90 21.27 -12.89 34.05
N ILE A 91 20.59 -12.05 33.27
CA ILE A 91 19.85 -10.86 33.73
C ILE A 91 18.36 -11.18 33.78
#